data_AF-E8KBX6-F1
#
_entry.id   AF-E8KBX6-F1
#
_cell.length_a   1.000
_cell.length_b   1.000
_cell.length_c   1.000
_cell.angle_alpha   90.00
_cell.angle_beta   90.00
_cell.angle_gamma   90.00
#
_symmetry.space_group_name_H-M   'P 1'
#
loop_
_entity.id
_entity.type
_entity.pdbx_description
1 polymer ?
#
loop_
_entity_poly.entity_id
_entity_poly.type
_entity_poly.pdbx_seq_one_letter_code
_entity_poly.pdbx_strand_id
1 'polypeptide(L)'
;MISLLINSPFPVIVLAIGAITYMIAKQGKPEQSRYLEFLLLTIVTTCVFLFDNPLRSNPYAGLLFYVFDFYIFTSVSLAFSFTAIYKSTKHLKYYSSSYSKLLRINAWLIAILSGMNLLFIMLTQEMGIVLLLPIFGISFIFQFIVGELERKRVQKLKEVEQ
;
A
#
# COMPACT_ATOMS: atom_id res chain seq x y z
N MET A 1 -8.93 17.05 18.30
CA MET A 1 -7.77 16.13 18.28
C MET A 1 -6.99 16.23 16.96
N ILE A 2 -7.66 16.20 15.79
CA ILE A 2 -7.02 16.26 14.46
C ILE A 2 -6.35 17.61 14.12
N SER A 3 -6.80 18.73 14.72
CA SER A 3 -6.16 20.05 14.50
C SER A 3 -4.72 20.15 15.05
N LEU A 4 -4.34 19.33 16.03
CA LEU A 4 -2.96 19.24 16.56
C LEU A 4 -2.05 18.38 15.64
N LEU A 5 -2.67 17.53 14.80
CA LEU A 5 -2.01 16.59 13.89
C LEU A 5 -1.62 17.22 12.55
N ILE A 6 -2.33 18.27 12.11
CA ILE A 6 -2.04 19.02 10.87
C ILE A 6 -0.78 19.89 10.98
N ASN A 7 -0.42 20.34 12.19
CA ASN A 7 0.83 21.07 12.46
C ASN A 7 2.06 20.14 12.63
N SER A 8 1.90 18.84 12.38
CA SER A 8 2.96 17.84 12.51
C SER A 8 3.75 17.70 11.20
N PRO A 9 5.01 17.22 11.22
CA PRO A 9 5.84 17.00 10.03
C PRO A 9 5.31 15.85 9.12
N PHE A 10 4.05 15.44 9.26
CA PHE A 10 3.43 14.34 8.55
C PHE A 10 3.61 14.39 7.02
N PRO A 11 3.34 15.51 6.31
CA PRO A 11 3.58 15.57 4.87
C PRO A 11 5.05 15.35 4.50
N VAL A 12 5.98 15.81 5.35
CA VAL A 12 7.43 15.66 5.15
C VAL A 12 7.85 14.20 5.31
N ILE A 13 7.28 13.49 6.30
CA ILE A 13 7.52 12.05 6.52
C ILE A 13 7.03 11.23 5.33
N VAL A 14 5.82 11.51 4.83
CA VAL A 14 5.25 10.85 3.65
C VAL A 14 6.17 11.03 2.44
N LEU A 15 6.64 12.25 2.19
CA LEU A 15 7.55 12.55 1.08
C LEU A 15 8.91 11.87 1.24
N ALA A 16 9.46 11.86 2.46
CA ALA A 16 10.74 11.23 2.75
C ALA A 16 10.68 9.70 2.57
N ILE A 17 9.65 9.04 3.12
CA ILE A 17 9.44 7.60 2.95
C ILE A 17 9.21 7.30 1.46
N GLY A 18 8.38 8.07 0.76
CA GLY A 18 8.16 7.93 -0.68
C GLY A 18 9.46 8.01 -1.48
N ALA A 19 10.32 9.01 -1.19
CA ALA A 19 11.60 9.19 -1.86
C ALA A 19 12.58 8.02 -1.61
N ILE A 20 12.69 7.56 -0.36
CA ILE A 20 13.55 6.43 0.01
C ILE A 20 13.08 5.16 -0.71
N THR A 21 11.77 4.87 -0.64
CA THR A 21 11.19 3.67 -1.26
C THR A 21 11.34 3.70 -2.78
N TYR A 22 11.19 4.87 -3.40
CA TYR A 22 11.43 5.07 -4.82
C TYR A 22 12.90 4.80 -5.22
N MET A 23 13.85 5.31 -4.43
CA MET A 23 15.28 5.07 -4.67
C MET A 23 15.64 3.59 -4.58
N ILE A 24 15.08 2.86 -3.59
CA ILE A 24 15.24 1.41 -3.46
C ILE A 24 14.62 0.68 -4.67
N ALA A 25 13.41 1.08 -5.09
CA ALA A 25 12.72 0.47 -6.22
C ALA A 25 13.45 0.67 -7.55
N LYS A 26 14.12 1.81 -7.73
CA LYS A 26 14.90 2.13 -8.93
C LYS A 26 16.07 1.16 -9.12
N GLN A 27 16.73 0.77 -8.03
CA GLN A 27 17.87 -0.16 -8.03
C GLN A 27 17.46 -1.62 -8.27
N GLY A 28 16.20 -1.97 -8.00
CA GLY A 28 15.70 -3.34 -8.17
C GLY A 28 15.68 -3.80 -9.64
N LYS A 29 16.14 -5.05 -9.86
CA LYS A 29 15.93 -5.75 -11.13
C LYS A 29 14.43 -6.08 -11.30
N PRO A 30 13.88 -5.95 -12.52
CA PRO A 30 12.44 -6.14 -12.76
C PRO A 30 11.95 -7.56 -12.40
N GLU A 31 12.84 -8.55 -12.46
CA GLU A 31 12.60 -9.96 -12.09
C GLU A 31 12.50 -10.23 -10.57
N GLN A 32 12.93 -9.28 -9.74
CA GLN A 32 12.92 -9.42 -8.27
C GLN A 32 11.86 -8.54 -7.60
N SER A 33 10.85 -8.06 -8.33
CA SER A 33 9.77 -7.25 -7.75
C SER A 33 8.91 -8.11 -6.82
N ARG A 34 9.29 -8.19 -5.54
CA ARG A 34 8.47 -8.73 -4.46
C ARG A 34 7.54 -7.64 -3.94
N TYR A 35 6.30 -8.05 -3.66
CA TYR A 35 5.23 -7.21 -3.12
C TYR A 35 4.86 -7.61 -1.68
N LEU A 36 5.80 -8.24 -0.95
CA LEU A 36 5.62 -8.72 0.42
C LEU A 36 5.27 -7.59 1.40
N GLU A 37 5.75 -6.39 1.13
CA GLU A 37 5.40 -5.13 1.81
C GLU A 37 3.89 -4.95 1.98
N PHE A 38 3.09 -5.23 0.94
CA PHE A 38 1.63 -5.12 0.99
C PHE A 38 1.00 -6.15 1.93
N LEU A 39 1.49 -7.40 1.90
CA LEU A 39 0.99 -8.46 2.79
C LEU A 39 1.28 -8.13 4.26
N LEU A 40 2.50 -7.67 4.56
CA LEU A 40 2.87 -7.26 5.92
C LEU A 40 1.99 -6.10 6.40
N LEU A 41 1.78 -5.09 5.55
CA LEU A 41 0.93 -3.96 5.88
C LEU A 41 -0.51 -4.41 6.15
N THR A 42 -1.07 -5.34 5.36
CA THR A 42 -2.39 -5.94 5.64
C THR A 42 -2.43 -6.61 7.00
N ILE A 43 -1.47 -7.50 7.31
CA ILE A 43 -1.44 -8.25 8.58
C ILE A 43 -1.38 -7.29 9.77
N VAL A 44 -0.44 -6.34 9.75
CA VAL A 44 -0.29 -5.36 10.83
C VAL A 44 -1.56 -4.54 11.00
N THR A 45 -2.15 -4.06 9.90
CA THR A 45 -3.39 -3.26 9.94
C THR A 45 -4.56 -4.08 10.51
N THR A 46 -4.69 -5.35 10.12
CA THR A 46 -5.71 -6.25 10.68
C THR A 46 -5.50 -6.49 12.17
N CYS A 47 -4.25 -6.70 12.62
CA CYS A 47 -3.95 -6.86 14.04
C CYS A 47 -4.32 -5.61 14.85
N VAL A 48 -3.98 -4.42 14.35
CA VAL A 48 -4.32 -3.14 14.99
C VAL A 48 -5.84 -2.94 15.04
N PHE A 49 -6.55 -3.21 13.94
CA PHE A 49 -8.00 -3.10 13.88
C PHE A 49 -8.72 -4.08 14.83
N LEU A 50 -8.22 -5.30 14.96
CA LEU A 50 -8.78 -6.29 15.90
C LEU A 50 -8.48 -5.92 17.36
N PHE A 51 -7.32 -5.34 17.63
CA PHE A 51 -6.91 -4.94 18.97
C PHE A 51 -7.70 -3.71 19.47
N ASP A 52 -7.84 -2.69 18.61
CA ASP A 52 -8.56 -1.46 18.92
C ASP A 52 -9.61 -1.16 17.86
N ASN A 53 -10.74 -1.86 17.94
CA ASN A 53 -11.80 -1.81 16.95
C ASN A 53 -12.55 -0.45 16.99
N PRO A 54 -12.46 0.38 15.92
CA PRO A 54 -13.13 1.68 15.85
C PRO A 54 -14.66 1.58 15.73
N LEU A 55 -15.22 0.40 15.43
CA LEU A 55 -16.66 0.20 15.32
C LEU A 55 -17.37 0.01 16.67
N ARG A 56 -16.62 0.01 17.77
CA ARG A 56 -17.18 -0.18 19.11
C ARG A 56 -17.81 1.12 19.59
N SER A 57 -18.95 1.05 20.28
CA SER A 57 -19.72 2.21 20.75
C SER A 57 -19.07 3.04 21.88
N ASN A 58 -17.81 2.77 22.22
CA ASN A 58 -17.10 3.48 23.27
C ASN A 58 -16.49 4.78 22.70
N PRO A 59 -16.61 5.94 23.37
CA PRO A 59 -16.03 7.20 22.92
C PRO A 59 -14.50 7.20 22.70
N TYR A 60 -13.77 6.23 23.27
CA TYR A 60 -12.32 6.07 23.05
C TYR A 60 -11.96 4.89 22.14
N ALA A 61 -12.95 4.20 21.57
CA ALA A 61 -12.70 3.07 20.67
C ALA A 61 -12.01 3.54 19.39
N GLY A 62 -11.00 2.80 18.95
CA GLY A 62 -10.30 3.07 17.70
C GLY A 62 -9.25 4.18 17.79
N LEU A 63 -9.00 4.76 18.97
CA LEU A 63 -8.00 5.83 19.13
C LEU A 63 -6.61 5.40 18.64
N LEU A 64 -6.16 4.21 19.03
CA LEU A 64 -4.89 3.62 18.58
C LEU A 64 -4.96 3.29 17.09
N PHE A 65 -6.09 2.79 16.61
CA PHE A 65 -6.31 2.53 15.18
C PHE A 65 -6.18 3.82 14.34
N TYR A 66 -6.81 4.93 14.73
CA TYR A 66 -6.72 6.19 14.00
C TYR A 66 -5.32 6.80 14.05
N VAL A 67 -4.62 6.69 15.19
CA VAL A 67 -3.22 7.10 15.30
C VAL A 67 -2.33 6.26 14.36
N PHE A 68 -2.54 4.95 14.33
CA PHE A 68 -1.84 4.06 13.40
C PHE A 68 -2.16 4.40 11.94
N ASP A 69 -3.43 4.62 11.61
CA ASP A 69 -3.88 4.88 10.25
C ASP A 69 -3.27 6.20 9.71
N PHE A 70 -3.36 7.24 10.54
CA PHE A 70 -2.82 8.56 10.24
C PHE A 70 -1.32 8.47 10.00
N TYR A 71 -0.53 8.06 11.00
CA TYR A 71 0.92 8.20 10.95
C TYR A 71 1.62 7.13 10.11
N ILE A 72 1.11 5.91 10.13
CA ILE A 72 1.79 4.75 9.56
C ILE A 72 1.07 4.29 8.29
N PHE A 73 -0.18 3.85 8.40
CA PHE A 73 -0.87 3.19 7.29
C PHE A 73 -0.93 4.06 6.04
N THR A 74 -1.42 5.28 6.16
CA THR A 74 -1.61 6.18 5.00
C THR A 74 -0.29 6.52 4.34
N SER A 75 0.72 6.88 5.15
CA SER A 75 2.07 7.20 4.66
C SER A 75 2.69 6.02 3.91
N VAL A 76 2.66 4.84 4.52
CA VAL A 76 3.30 3.63 4.00
C VAL A 76 2.54 3.10 2.78
N SER A 77 1.21 3.09 2.83
CA SER A 77 0.36 2.68 1.70
C SER A 77 0.64 3.54 0.47
N LEU A 78 0.75 4.86 0.64
CA LEU A 78 1.01 5.81 -0.44
C LEU A 78 2.44 5.67 -1.00
N ALA A 79 3.44 5.45 -0.15
CA ALA A 79 4.81 5.17 -0.61
C ALA A 79 4.91 3.83 -1.37
N PHE A 80 4.25 2.78 -0.86
CA PHE A 80 4.20 1.47 -1.50
C PHE A 80 3.42 1.51 -2.80
N SER A 81 2.35 2.29 -2.90
CA SER A 81 1.54 2.41 -4.12
C SER A 81 2.34 3.02 -5.28
N PHE A 82 3.07 4.13 -5.03
CA PHE A 82 3.94 4.72 -6.06
C PHE A 82 5.06 3.79 -6.47
N THR A 83 5.67 3.11 -5.48
CA THR A 83 6.69 2.09 -5.72
C THR A 83 6.15 0.95 -6.58
N ALA A 84 4.92 0.49 -6.30
CA ALA A 84 4.26 -0.57 -7.04
C ALA A 84 3.91 -0.14 -8.47
N ILE A 85 3.45 1.10 -8.70
CA ILE A 85 3.23 1.65 -10.04
C ILE A 85 4.53 1.66 -10.84
N TYR A 86 5.63 2.11 -10.22
CA TYR A 86 6.94 2.13 -10.87
C TYR A 86 7.43 0.71 -11.20
N LYS A 87 7.44 -0.20 -10.22
CA LYS A 87 7.87 -1.60 -10.39
C LYS A 87 7.02 -2.30 -11.45
N SER A 88 5.69 -2.19 -11.39
CA SER A 88 4.77 -2.83 -12.36
C SER A 88 4.91 -2.26 -13.77
N THR A 89 5.10 -0.95 -13.93
CA THR A 89 5.29 -0.31 -15.25
C THR A 89 6.62 -0.73 -15.87
N LYS A 90 7.70 -0.75 -15.07
CA LYS A 90 9.01 -1.25 -15.51
C LYS A 90 8.90 -2.72 -15.90
N HIS A 91 8.26 -3.55 -15.06
CA HIS A 91 8.08 -4.98 -15.32
C HIS A 91 7.29 -5.25 -16.61
N LEU A 92 6.17 -4.55 -16.82
CA LEU A 92 5.35 -4.67 -18.04
C LEU A 92 6.14 -4.38 -19.33
N LYS A 93 7.12 -3.47 -19.28
CA LYS A 93 7.97 -3.14 -20.42
C LYS A 93 8.90 -4.30 -20.82
N TYR A 94 9.41 -5.06 -19.86
CA TYR A 94 10.32 -6.18 -20.10
C TYR A 94 9.59 -7.53 -20.26
N TYR A 95 8.52 -7.73 -19.50
CA TYR A 95 7.75 -8.97 -19.44
C TYR A 95 6.26 -8.66 -19.60
N SER A 96 5.83 -8.50 -20.85
CA SER A 96 4.43 -8.23 -21.18
C SER A 96 3.57 -9.48 -20.96
N SER A 97 2.52 -9.35 -20.15
CA SER A 97 1.59 -10.43 -19.83
C SER A 97 0.28 -9.90 -19.29
N SER A 98 -0.73 -10.76 -19.21
CA SER A 98 -1.98 -10.41 -18.55
C SER A 98 -1.78 -10.11 -17.07
N TYR A 99 -0.90 -10.85 -16.38
CA TYR A 99 -0.61 -10.63 -14.97
C TYR A 99 0.11 -9.30 -14.72
N SER A 100 1.07 -8.92 -15.56
CA SER A 100 1.79 -7.64 -15.42
C SER A 100 0.88 -6.43 -15.68
N LYS A 101 -0.10 -6.56 -16.59
CA LYS A 101 -1.16 -5.56 -16.77
C LYS A 101 -2.07 -5.45 -15.53
N LEU A 102 -2.53 -6.58 -14.98
CA LEU A 102 -3.36 -6.60 -13.77
C LEU A 102 -2.63 -6.00 -12.57
N LEU A 103 -1.34 -6.32 -12.38
CA LEU A 103 -0.49 -5.74 -11.34
C LEU A 103 -0.39 -4.22 -11.44
N ARG A 104 -0.30 -3.67 -12.65
CA ARG A 104 -0.27 -2.23 -12.87
C ARG A 104 -1.61 -1.59 -12.55
N ILE A 105 -2.71 -2.18 -13.02
CA ILE A 105 -4.07 -1.66 -12.76
C ILE A 105 -4.35 -1.63 -11.25
N ASN A 106 -4.07 -2.73 -10.55
CA ASN A 106 -4.28 -2.81 -9.11
C ASN A 106 -3.35 -1.85 -8.33
N ALA A 107 -2.10 -1.65 -8.78
CA ALA A 107 -1.22 -0.63 -8.19
C ALA A 107 -1.77 0.80 -8.32
N TRP A 108 -2.37 1.14 -9.46
CA TRP A 108 -3.05 2.42 -9.65
C TRP A 108 -4.30 2.55 -8.77
N LEU A 109 -5.09 1.49 -8.67
CA LEU A 109 -6.26 1.45 -7.77
C LEU A 109 -5.83 1.69 -6.31
N ILE A 110 -4.76 1.03 -5.85
CA ILE A 110 -4.20 1.24 -4.51
C ILE A 110 -3.75 2.69 -4.31
N ALA A 111 -3.12 3.31 -5.31
CA ALA A 111 -2.69 4.70 -5.20
C ALA A 111 -3.88 5.67 -5.09
N ILE A 112 -4.95 5.42 -5.85
CA ILE A 112 -6.20 6.19 -5.76
C ILE A 112 -6.82 6.02 -4.37
N LEU A 113 -6.94 4.78 -3.87
CA LEU A 113 -7.45 4.52 -2.51
C LEU A 113 -6.59 5.21 -1.44
N SER A 114 -5.27 5.20 -1.60
CA SER A 114 -4.33 5.88 -0.67
C SER A 114 -4.52 7.40 -0.70
N GLY A 115 -4.73 7.98 -1.88
CA GLY A 115 -5.09 9.39 -2.02
C GLY A 115 -6.44 9.72 -1.38
N MET A 116 -7.45 8.86 -1.56
CA MET A 116 -8.75 9.01 -0.90
C MET A 116 -8.64 8.92 0.62
N ASN A 117 -7.85 7.98 1.16
CA ASN A 117 -7.64 7.84 2.59
C ASN A 117 -6.97 9.09 3.18
N LEU A 118 -5.95 9.63 2.49
CA LEU A 118 -5.31 10.88 2.84
C LEU A 118 -6.29 12.06 2.86
N LEU A 119 -7.19 12.15 1.86
CA LEU A 119 -8.22 13.18 1.82
C LEU A 119 -9.23 13.04 2.97
N PHE A 120 -9.67 11.83 3.29
CA PHE A 120 -10.57 11.58 4.43
C PHE A 120 -9.94 11.97 5.76
N ILE A 121 -8.65 11.70 5.93
CA ILE A 121 -7.87 12.20 7.06
C ILE A 121 -7.89 13.73 7.13
N MET A 122 -7.59 14.42 6.02
CA MET A 122 -7.58 15.89 5.97
C MET A 122 -8.96 16.50 6.23
N LEU A 123 -10.02 15.84 5.78
CA LEU A 123 -11.42 16.24 5.98
C LEU A 123 -12.02 15.75 7.30
N THR A 124 -11.23 15.10 8.16
CA THR A 124 -11.68 14.56 9.46
C THR A 124 -12.85 13.55 9.35
N GLN A 125 -12.92 12.80 8.26
CA GLN A 125 -13.98 11.83 7.97
C GLN A 125 -13.58 10.41 8.38
N GLU A 126 -13.77 10.08 9.65
CA GLU A 126 -13.30 8.81 10.22
C GLU A 126 -14.04 7.57 9.69
N MET A 127 -15.34 7.70 9.35
CA MET A 127 -16.10 6.61 8.74
C MET A 127 -15.60 6.23 7.35
N GLY A 128 -15.03 7.20 6.60
CA GLY A 128 -14.45 6.94 5.29
C GLY A 128 -13.22 6.04 5.37
N ILE A 129 -12.38 6.23 6.38
CA ILE A 129 -11.16 5.44 6.63
C ILE A 129 -11.53 3.98 6.87
N VAL A 130 -12.49 3.73 7.77
CA VAL A 130 -12.93 2.38 8.12
C VAL A 130 -13.57 1.67 6.92
N LEU A 131 -14.31 2.40 6.08
CA LEU A 131 -14.93 1.86 4.87
C LEU A 131 -13.90 1.43 3.81
N LEU A 132 -12.79 2.15 3.68
CA LEU A 132 -11.75 1.83 2.69
C LEU A 132 -10.90 0.62 3.09
N LEU A 133 -10.77 0.35 4.39
CA LEU A 133 -9.86 -0.68 4.92
C LEU A 133 -10.05 -2.09 4.31
N PRO A 134 -11.28 -2.63 4.18
CA PRO A 134 -11.49 -3.94 3.56
C PRO A 134 -11.08 -3.95 2.08
N ILE A 135 -11.32 -2.83 1.37
CA ILE A 135 -10.94 -2.68 -0.04
C ILE A 135 -9.41 -2.69 -0.17
N PHE A 136 -8.71 -1.96 0.70
CA PHE A 136 -7.25 -2.02 0.79
C PHE A 136 -6.75 -3.44 1.06
N GLY A 137 -7.34 -4.14 2.03
CA GLY A 137 -6.96 -5.51 2.36
C GLY A 137 -7.02 -6.44 1.15
N ILE A 138 -8.13 -6.42 0.40
CA ILE A 138 -8.31 -7.22 -0.81
C ILE A 138 -7.28 -6.83 -1.87
N SER A 139 -7.10 -5.54 -2.14
CA SER A 139 -6.17 -5.06 -3.15
C SER A 139 -4.71 -5.38 -2.80
N PHE A 140 -4.31 -5.29 -1.53
CA PHE A 140 -2.96 -5.63 -1.08
C PHE A 140 -2.67 -7.13 -1.21
N ILE A 141 -3.60 -7.98 -0.77
CA ILE A 141 -3.49 -9.43 -0.92
C ILE A 141 -3.42 -9.81 -2.40
N PHE A 142 -4.26 -9.21 -3.25
CA PHE A 142 -4.23 -9.42 -4.69
C PHE A 142 -2.88 -9.01 -5.29
N GLN A 143 -2.34 -7.84 -4.92
CA GLN A 143 -1.04 -7.37 -5.40
C GLN A 143 0.08 -8.33 -5.03
N PHE A 144 0.05 -8.88 -3.82
CA PHE A 144 1.02 -9.87 -3.36
C PHE A 144 0.92 -11.19 -4.13
N ILE A 145 -0.28 -11.78 -4.20
CA ILE A 145 -0.51 -13.10 -4.83
C ILE A 145 -0.15 -13.04 -6.32
N VAL A 146 -0.71 -12.08 -7.06
CA VAL A 146 -0.43 -11.95 -8.51
C VAL A 146 1.04 -11.60 -8.74
N GLY A 147 1.64 -10.82 -7.85
CA GLY A 147 3.07 -10.50 -7.88
C GLY A 147 3.97 -11.72 -7.79
N GLU A 148 3.71 -12.62 -6.83
CA GLU A 148 4.48 -13.86 -6.70
C GLU A 148 4.21 -14.85 -7.85
N LEU A 149 2.98 -14.90 -8.38
CA LEU A 149 2.67 -15.71 -9.57
C LEU A 149 3.45 -15.26 -10.80
N GLU A 150 3.46 -13.95 -11.09
CA GLU A 150 4.19 -13.41 -12.23
C GLU A 150 5.70 -13.58 -12.07
N ARG A 151 6.22 -13.42 -10.86
CA ARG A 151 7.64 -13.68 -10.57
C ARG A 151 8.03 -15.13 -10.85
N LYS A 152 7.23 -16.10 -10.40
CA LYS A 152 7.44 -17.53 -10.69
C LYS A 152 7.40 -17.81 -12.20
N ARG A 153 6.51 -17.15 -12.94
CA ARG A 153 6.44 -17.26 -14.41
C ARG A 153 7.72 -16.74 -15.06
N VAL A 154 8.20 -15.56 -14.67
CA VAL A 154 9.44 -14.96 -15.23
C VAL A 154 10.67 -15.80 -14.92
N GLN A 155 10.75 -16.41 -13.72
CA GLN A 155 11.84 -17.34 -13.38
C GLN A 155 11.88 -18.54 -14.33
N LYS A 156 10.73 -19.20 -14.55
CA LYS A 156 10.64 -20.31 -15.49
C LYS A 156 11.02 -19.93 -16.92
N LEU A 157 10.66 -18.73 -17.37
CA LEU A 157 11.05 -18.26 -18.71
C LEU A 157 12.57 -18.14 -18.85
N LYS A 158 13.26 -17.70 -17.81
CA LYS A 158 14.73 -17.51 -17.84
C LYS A 158 15.50 -18.81 -17.67
N GLU A 159 14.92 -19.81 -17.02
CA GLU A 159 15.46 -21.19 -16.96
C GLU A 159 15.38 -21.90 -18.32
N VAL A 160 14.42 -21.54 -19.18
CA VAL A 160 14.25 -22.12 -20.53
C VAL A 160 15.15 -21.43 -21.58
N GLU A 161 15.55 -20.19 -21.34
CA GLU A 161 16.47 -19.43 -22.22
C GLU A 161 17.97 -19.74 -21.98
N GLN A 162 18.31 -20.46 -20.90
CA GLN A 162 19.68 -20.89 -20.56
C GLN A 162 19.96 -22.31 -21.06
#